data_AF-A0A199VZV1-F1
#
_entry.id   AF-A0A199VZV1-F1
#
_cell.length_a   1.000
_cell.length_b   1.000
_cell.length_c   1.000
_cell.angle_alpha   90.00
_cell.angle_beta   90.00
_cell.angle_gamma   90.00
#
_symmetry.space_group_name_H-M   'P 1'
#
loop_
_entity.id
_entity.type
_entity.pdbx_description
1 polymer ?
#
loop_
_entity_poly.entity_id
_entity_poly.type
_entity_poly.pdbx_seq_one_letter_code
_entity_poly.pdbx_strand_id
1 'polypeptide(L)'
;MQTSFSGSRFTAASSENAKDAGDDTAPNQGDPLAEREAKVMRYKEKKKKRRYDKHIRYALRQAYAEMRPRINGRFAKAPEMSPKPQPPQPPQTPLPPPPPYNPSKPRS
;
A
#
# COMPACT_ATOMS: atom_id res chain seq x y z
N MET A 1 26.73 -7.24 29.34
CA MET A 1 26.61 -6.55 28.05
C MET A 1 25.29 -5.79 28.03
N GLN A 2 25.33 -4.46 28.04
CA GLN A 2 24.15 -3.59 28.08
C GLN A 2 23.75 -3.24 26.65
N THR A 3 22.50 -3.50 26.24
CA THR A 3 21.96 -3.05 24.95
C THR A 3 21.34 -1.67 25.14
N SER A 4 22.03 -0.62 24.71
CA SER A 4 21.51 0.74 24.67
C SER A 4 20.47 0.88 23.55
N PHE A 5 19.20 1.05 23.91
CA PHE A 5 18.13 1.43 22.99
C PHE A 5 18.18 2.94 22.79
N SER A 6 18.82 3.41 21.72
CA SER A 6 18.75 4.80 21.29
C SER A 6 17.41 5.05 20.59
N GLY A 7 16.35 5.22 21.37
CA GLY A 7 15.07 5.71 20.89
C GLY A 7 15.23 7.16 20.44
N SER A 8 15.27 7.39 19.13
CA SER A 8 15.24 8.73 18.53
C SER A 8 13.96 9.43 18.99
N ARG A 9 14.10 10.45 19.84
CA ARG A 9 12.99 11.34 20.21
C ARG A 9 12.62 12.12 18.96
N PHE A 10 11.44 11.84 18.44
CA PHE A 10 10.77 12.64 17.44
C PHE A 10 10.77 14.11 17.90
N THR A 11 11.39 14.98 17.11
CA THR A 11 11.38 16.42 17.32
C THR A 11 9.94 16.91 17.20
N ALA A 12 9.39 17.47 18.28
CA ALA A 12 8.20 18.29 18.21
C ALA A 12 8.56 19.56 17.44
N ALA A 13 8.37 19.54 16.13
CA ALA A 13 8.36 20.75 15.33
C ALA A 13 7.10 21.53 15.71
N SER A 14 7.28 22.64 16.41
CA SER A 14 6.29 23.70 16.50
C SER A 14 5.96 24.14 15.07
N SER A 15 4.76 23.81 14.61
CA SER A 15 4.25 24.26 13.31
C SER A 15 3.77 25.69 13.48
N GLU A 16 4.59 26.64 13.07
CA GLU A 16 4.17 28.02 12.82
C GLU A 16 3.29 28.02 11.54
N ASN A 17 2.18 28.75 11.62
CA ASN A 17 1.17 28.86 10.56
C ASN A 17 1.77 29.28 9.21
N ALA A 18 1.53 28.48 8.18
CA ALA A 18 1.55 28.91 6.80
C ALA A 18 0.16 28.64 6.20
N LYS A 19 -0.58 29.71 5.95
CA LYS A 19 -1.81 29.68 5.14
C LYS A 19 -1.38 29.70 3.67
N ASP A 20 -1.68 28.64 2.94
CA ASP A 20 -1.66 28.63 1.48
C ASP A 20 -2.95 27.96 0.97
N ALA A 21 -3.57 28.59 -0.03
CA ALA A 21 -4.97 28.42 -0.39
C ALA A 21 -5.18 27.35 -1.47
N GLY A 22 -6.16 26.46 -1.28
CA GLY A 22 -6.67 25.56 -2.34
C GLY A 22 -7.41 24.33 -1.82
N ASP A 23 -8.75 24.36 -1.93
CA ASP A 23 -9.76 23.33 -1.58
C ASP A 23 -10.32 23.38 -0.13
N ASP A 24 -11.19 24.37 0.12
CA ASP A 24 -11.96 24.51 1.36
C ASP A 24 -13.18 23.55 1.41
N THR A 25 -12.95 22.25 1.54
CA THR A 25 -13.91 21.43 2.31
C THR A 25 -13.64 21.68 3.78
N ALA A 26 -14.20 22.76 4.32
CA ALA A 26 -14.09 23.11 5.73
C ALA A 26 -14.49 21.91 6.59
N PRO A 27 -13.63 21.38 7.49
CA PRO A 27 -14.14 20.56 8.57
C PRO A 27 -14.98 21.49 9.43
N ASN A 28 -16.31 21.33 9.30
CA ASN A 28 -17.30 21.83 10.22
C ASN A 28 -16.69 21.70 11.62
N GLN A 29 -16.38 22.83 12.26
CA GLN A 29 -15.87 22.89 13.63
C GLN A 29 -17.03 22.46 14.54
N GLY A 30 -17.38 21.19 14.45
CA GLY A 30 -18.32 20.55 15.34
C GLY A 30 -17.70 20.57 16.72
N ASP A 31 -18.57 20.70 17.71
CA ASP A 31 -18.19 20.64 19.12
C ASP A 31 -17.13 19.53 19.34
N PRO A 32 -15.92 19.84 19.84
CA PRO A 32 -14.79 18.88 19.86
C PRO A 32 -15.14 17.53 20.52
N LEU A 33 -16.14 17.53 21.39
CA LEU A 33 -16.71 16.33 22.00
C LEU A 33 -17.48 15.46 21.00
N ALA A 34 -18.34 16.05 20.16
CA ALA A 34 -19.10 15.35 19.14
C ALA A 34 -18.19 14.70 18.09
N GLU A 35 -17.09 15.36 17.71
CA GLU A 35 -16.09 14.76 16.83
C GLU A 35 -15.41 13.54 17.45
N ARG A 36 -15.07 13.62 18.74
CA ARG A 36 -14.45 12.51 19.47
C ARG A 36 -15.40 11.32 19.54
N GLU A 37 -16.67 11.57 19.85
CA GLU A 37 -17.72 10.55 19.89
C GLU A 37 -17.86 9.85 18.53
N ALA A 38 -17.92 10.62 17.44
CA ALA A 38 -17.97 10.07 16.08
C ALA A 38 -16.74 9.19 15.76
N LYS A 39 -15.53 9.66 16.11
CA LYS A 39 -14.27 8.89 15.95
C LYS A 39 -14.29 7.59 16.76
N VAL A 40 -14.76 7.65 18.01
CA VAL A 40 -14.88 6.48 18.91
C VAL A 40 -15.90 5.48 18.38
N MET A 41 -17.05 5.93 17.88
CA MET A 41 -18.07 5.06 17.30
C MET A 41 -17.54 4.34 16.06
N ARG A 42 -16.90 5.08 15.13
CA ARG A 42 -16.22 4.48 13.97
C ARG A 42 -15.17 3.45 14.37
N TYR A 43 -14.38 3.73 15.42
CA TYR A 43 -13.41 2.77 15.95
C TYR A 43 -14.08 1.49 16.47
N LYS A 44 -15.15 1.61 17.26
CA LYS A 44 -15.89 0.47 17.81
C LYS A 44 -16.48 -0.40 16.71
N GLU A 45 -17.10 0.22 15.70
CA GLU A 45 -17.63 -0.49 14.53
C GLU A 45 -16.51 -1.18 13.74
N LYS A 46 -15.40 -0.47 13.46
CA LYS A 46 -14.24 -1.04 12.78
C LYS A 46 -13.66 -2.21 13.58
N LYS A 47 -13.59 -2.12 14.91
CA LYS A 47 -13.11 -3.19 15.81
C LYS A 47 -13.98 -4.44 15.70
N LYS A 48 -15.31 -4.30 15.73
CA LYS A 48 -16.26 -5.42 15.53
C LYS A 48 -16.13 -6.06 14.14
N LYS A 49 -15.80 -5.27 13.11
CA LYS A 49 -15.68 -5.75 11.72
C LYS A 49 -14.31 -6.34 11.36
N ARG A 50 -13.30 -6.26 12.23
CA ARG A 50 -11.95 -6.78 11.95
C ARG A 50 -12.00 -8.26 11.56
N ARG A 51 -11.25 -8.61 10.53
CA ARG A 51 -11.04 -10.00 10.10
C ARG A 51 -9.70 -10.45 10.66
N TYR A 52 -9.69 -11.55 11.41
CA TYR A 52 -8.48 -12.13 12.00
C TYR A 52 -7.97 -13.35 11.23
N ASP A 53 -8.82 -13.91 10.38
CA ASP A 53 -8.44 -15.02 9.51
C ASP A 53 -7.40 -14.57 8.48
N LYS A 54 -6.57 -15.52 8.04
CA LYS A 54 -5.56 -15.26 7.02
C LYS A 54 -6.26 -14.94 5.70
N HIS A 55 -6.19 -13.68 5.28
CA HIS A 55 -6.76 -13.23 4.01
C HIS A 55 -5.67 -13.06 2.94
N ILE A 56 -5.74 -13.90 1.90
CA ILE A 56 -4.89 -13.77 0.72
C ILE A 56 -5.55 -12.78 -0.22
N ARG A 57 -4.99 -11.58 -0.31
CA ARG A 57 -5.51 -10.53 -1.22
C ARG A 57 -5.13 -10.76 -2.68
N TYR A 58 -3.95 -11.32 -2.94
CA TYR A 58 -3.38 -11.43 -4.28
C TYR A 58 -3.09 -12.88 -4.61
N ALA A 59 -4.02 -13.52 -5.33
CA ALA A 59 -3.91 -14.94 -5.70
C ALA A 59 -2.64 -15.25 -6.50
N LEU A 60 -2.33 -14.45 -7.52
CA LEU A 60 -1.14 -14.65 -8.36
C LEU A 60 0.17 -14.64 -7.54
N ARG A 61 0.29 -13.74 -6.54
CA ARG A 61 1.48 -13.66 -5.70
C ARG A 61 1.62 -14.86 -4.77
N GLN A 62 0.50 -15.45 -4.35
CA GLN A 62 0.54 -16.71 -3.59
C GLN A 62 1.05 -17.86 -4.46
N ALA A 63 0.50 -18.04 -5.67
CA ALA A 63 0.95 -19.08 -6.59
C ALA A 63 2.46 -18.97 -6.90
N TYR A 64 2.96 -17.75 -7.12
CA TYR A 64 4.41 -17.54 -7.33
C TYR A 64 5.25 -17.85 -6.09
N ALA A 65 4.74 -17.59 -4.88
CA ALA A 65 5.43 -17.90 -3.64
C ALA A 65 5.44 -19.41 -3.32
N GLU A 66 4.46 -20.16 -3.83
CA GLU A 66 4.35 -21.62 -3.73
C GLU A 66 5.32 -22.32 -4.70
N MET A 67 5.48 -21.82 -5.94
CA MET A 67 6.42 -22.37 -6.93
C MET A 67 7.89 -22.04 -6.67
N ARG A 68 8.21 -20.98 -5.90
CA ARG A 68 9.60 -20.51 -5.74
C ARG A 68 10.40 -21.44 -4.82
N PRO A 69 11.65 -21.85 -5.16
CA PRO A 69 12.45 -22.76 -4.36
C PRO A 69 12.79 -22.20 -2.98
N ARG A 70 12.70 -23.05 -1.95
CA ARG A 70 12.98 -22.71 -0.55
C ARG A 70 14.00 -23.67 0.08
N ILE A 71 14.87 -23.15 0.94
CA ILE A 71 15.82 -23.90 1.78
C ILE A 71 15.57 -23.43 3.22
N ASN A 72 15.20 -24.33 4.12
CA ASN A 72 14.86 -24.03 5.53
C ASN A 72 13.83 -22.88 5.69
N GLY A 73 12.79 -22.88 4.84
CA GLY A 73 11.71 -21.88 4.87
C GLY A 73 12.03 -20.53 4.18
N ARG A 74 13.29 -20.27 3.86
CA ARG A 74 13.76 -19.07 3.15
C ARG A 74 13.80 -19.33 1.66
N PHE A 75 13.52 -18.33 0.83
CA PHE A 75 13.74 -18.47 -0.60
C PHE A 75 15.23 -18.62 -0.91
N ALA A 76 15.57 -19.55 -1.80
CA ALA A 76 16.93 -19.65 -2.31
C ALA A 76 17.25 -18.42 -3.19
N LYS A 77 18.48 -17.93 -3.09
CA LYS A 77 19.04 -17.03 -4.11
C LYS A 77 19.40 -17.92 -5.29
N ALA A 78 18.79 -17.66 -6.45
CA ALA A 78 19.20 -18.36 -7.65
C ALA A 78 20.70 -18.08 -7.86
N PRO A 79 21.54 -19.11 -8.12
CA PRO A 79 22.87 -18.86 -8.63
C PRO A 79 22.74 -18.09 -9.95
N GLU A 80 23.60 -17.09 -10.17
CA GLU A 80 23.52 -16.19 -11.33
C GLU A 80 23.51 -16.93 -12.69
N MET A 81 23.95 -18.19 -12.70
CA MET A 81 23.99 -19.11 -13.85
C MET A 81 22.65 -19.73 -14.28
N SER A 82 21.56 -19.62 -13.50
CA SER A 82 20.26 -20.08 -14.00
C SER A 82 19.67 -19.01 -14.92
N PRO A 83 19.30 -19.33 -16.18
CA PRO A 83 18.57 -18.37 -17.00
C PRO A 83 17.35 -17.94 -16.19
N LYS A 84 17.23 -16.63 -15.89
CA LYS A 84 16.00 -16.11 -15.28
C LYS A 84 14.88 -16.65 -16.15
N PRO A 85 13.94 -17.46 -15.61
CA PRO A 85 12.83 -17.91 -16.41
C PRO A 85 12.19 -16.63 -16.92
N GLN A 86 12.36 -16.37 -18.22
CA GLN A 86 11.66 -15.27 -18.84
C GLN A 86 10.20 -15.57 -18.52
N PRO A 87 9.44 -14.63 -17.92
CA PRO A 87 8.00 -14.82 -17.85
C PRO A 87 7.61 -15.23 -19.27
N PRO A 88 6.79 -16.30 -19.45
CA PRO A 88 6.38 -16.69 -20.79
C PRO A 88 5.97 -15.40 -21.46
N GLN A 89 6.76 -14.99 -22.46
CA GLN A 89 6.40 -13.83 -23.24
C GLN A 89 4.95 -14.11 -23.59
N PRO A 90 3.99 -13.21 -23.26
CA PRO A 90 2.64 -13.42 -23.77
C PRO A 90 2.83 -13.83 -25.23
N PRO A 91 2.14 -14.88 -25.72
CA PRO A 91 2.25 -15.24 -27.13
C PRO A 91 2.26 -13.91 -27.86
N GLN A 92 3.25 -13.69 -28.73
CA GLN A 92 3.39 -12.43 -29.46
C GLN A 92 2.20 -12.31 -30.40
N THR A 93 0.99 -12.23 -29.85
CA THR A 93 -0.16 -11.59 -30.43
C THR A 93 0.39 -10.22 -30.72
N PRO A 94 0.58 -9.85 -32.00
CA PRO A 94 0.98 -8.50 -32.33
C PRO A 94 0.02 -7.59 -31.56
N LEU A 95 0.58 -6.85 -30.60
CA LEU A 95 -0.22 -5.92 -29.82
C LEU A 95 -0.87 -5.03 -30.87
N PRO A 96 -2.21 -4.92 -30.92
CA PRO A 96 -2.82 -4.00 -31.88
C PRO A 96 -2.17 -2.64 -31.63
N PRO A 97 -1.83 -1.90 -32.70
CA PRO A 97 -1.23 -0.58 -32.54
C PRO A 97 -2.11 0.21 -31.57
N PRO A 98 -1.52 0.94 -30.60
CA PRO A 98 -2.31 1.76 -29.70
C PRO A 98 -3.23 2.64 -30.55
N PRO A 99 -4.52 2.79 -30.18
CA PRO A 99 -5.41 3.63 -30.94
C PRO A 99 -4.78 5.03 -31.09
N PRO A 100 -4.97 5.70 -32.23
CA PRO A 100 -4.41 7.03 -32.43
C PRO A 100 -4.82 7.92 -31.26
N TYR A 101 -3.83 8.60 -30.68
CA TYR A 101 -4.06 9.55 -29.60
C TYR A 101 -5.10 10.57 -30.07
N ASN A 102 -6.25 10.57 -29.42
CA ASN A 102 -7.32 11.51 -29.72
C ASN A 102 -7.32 12.59 -28.62
N PRO A 103 -6.75 13.77 -28.86
CA PRO A 103 -6.70 14.86 -27.87
C PRO A 103 -8.09 15.39 -27.50
N SER A 104 -9.12 15.06 -28.29
CA SER A 104 -10.50 15.48 -28.07
C SER A 104 -11.25 14.56 -27.10
N LYS A 105 -10.71 13.38 -26.74
CA LYS A 105 -11.32 12.53 -25.71
C LYS A 105 -10.89 12.98 -24.32
N PRO A 106 -11.82 13.18 -23.36
CA PRO A 106 -11.44 13.46 -22.00
C PRO A 106 -10.68 12.27 -21.42
N ARG A 107 -9.54 12.54 -20.77
CA ARG A 107 -8.83 11.54 -19.99
C ARG A 107 -9.73 11.14 -18.82
N SER A 108 -10.23 9.91 -18.83
CA SER A 108 -11.01 9.32 -17.74
C SER A 108 -10.22 9.23 -16.46
#